data_AF-A0A182R0N1-F1
#
_entry.id   AF-A0A182R0N1-F1
#
_cell.length_a   1.000
_cell.length_b   1.000
_cell.length_c   1.000
_cell.angle_alpha   90.00
_cell.angle_beta   90.00
_cell.angle_gamma   90.00
#
_symmetry.space_group_name_H-M   'P 1'
#
loop_
_entity.id
_entity.type
_entity.pdbx_description
1 polymer ?
#
loop_
_entity_poly.entity_id
_entity_poly.type
_entity_poly.pdbx_seq_one_letter_code
_entity_poly.pdbx_strand_id
1 'polypeptide(L)'
;MNRTLAIFAIVTIALTVAQQPEETVVPGPGRVPVVGAPSPVAIEQRSVDQQNNLLSTAFARAFPEDTPAEFQPLVFALYVRCQAELDNCADFLWETHLLREYRNCALTQRRICTQEIQELQTELAALADANQEQLELSPEEQEVLAQLDY
;
A
#
# COMPACT_ATOMS: atom_id res chain seq x y z
N MET A 1 19.52 6.77 -34.89
CA MET A 1 20.33 5.56 -35.18
C MET A 1 21.43 5.42 -34.14
N ASN A 2 21.22 4.49 -33.21
CA ASN A 2 22.16 3.63 -32.50
C ASN A 2 23.54 4.17 -32.11
N ARG A 3 23.75 4.39 -30.80
CA ARG A 3 24.95 3.87 -30.10
C ARG A 3 24.57 3.32 -28.73
N THR A 4 24.84 2.04 -28.59
CA THR A 4 24.55 1.15 -27.47
C THR A 4 25.78 1.04 -26.56
N LEU A 5 25.54 0.80 -25.26
CA LEU A 5 26.36 0.04 -24.28
C LEU A 5 27.72 0.66 -23.87
N ALA A 6 28.23 0.56 -22.64
CA ALA A 6 27.78 0.04 -21.34
C ALA A 6 28.93 0.32 -20.33
N ILE A 7 28.73 -0.08 -19.07
CA ILE A 7 29.73 -0.41 -18.03
C ILE A 7 30.52 0.79 -17.43
N PHE A 8 30.76 0.96 -16.12
CA PHE A 8 30.88 0.05 -14.98
C PHE A 8 30.52 0.78 -13.66
N ALA A 9 29.87 0.07 -12.75
CA ALA A 9 29.75 0.43 -11.35
C ALA A 9 31.12 0.32 -10.64
N ILE A 10 31.47 1.30 -9.81
CA ILE A 10 32.56 1.20 -8.85
C ILE A 10 31.97 1.35 -7.46
N VAL A 11 31.73 0.20 -6.83
CA VAL A 11 31.56 0.04 -5.39
C VAL A 11 32.96 0.06 -4.78
N THR A 12 33.25 1.02 -3.90
CA THR A 12 34.39 0.93 -3.00
C THR A 12 33.93 1.09 -1.55
N ILE A 13 34.12 -0.02 -0.85
CA ILE A 13 33.86 -0.32 0.54
C ILE A 13 34.81 0.49 1.43
N ALA A 14 34.28 1.12 2.48
CA ALA A 14 35.05 1.55 3.63
C ALA A 14 34.21 1.38 4.91
N LEU A 15 33.96 0.13 5.30
CA LEU A 15 33.52 -0.21 6.65
C LEU A 15 34.73 -0.17 7.57
N THR A 16 34.89 0.94 8.28
CA THR A 16 35.83 1.06 9.40
C THR A 16 35.23 0.42 10.65
N VAL A 17 35.97 -0.55 11.14
CA VAL A 17 35.88 -1.27 12.41
C VAL A 17 35.56 -0.33 13.59
N ALA A 18 34.44 -0.59 14.27
CA ALA A 18 34.24 -0.19 15.67
C ALA A 18 34.12 -1.47 16.50
N GLN A 19 35.17 -1.72 17.28
CA GLN A 19 35.28 -2.78 18.27
C GLN A 19 34.36 -2.47 19.46
N GLN A 20 33.65 -3.47 19.98
CA GLN A 20 33.55 -3.67 21.42
C GLN A 20 33.59 -5.17 21.75
N PRO A 21 34.40 -5.59 22.75
CA PRO A 21 34.50 -6.96 23.22
C PRO A 21 33.50 -7.21 24.35
N GLU A 22 33.00 -8.46 24.48
CA GLU A 22 32.36 -9.14 25.63
C GLU A 22 31.33 -10.14 25.08
N GLU A 23 31.21 -11.41 25.44
CA GLU A 23 31.74 -12.25 26.51
C GLU A 23 31.80 -13.69 25.96
N THR A 24 32.79 -14.45 26.40
CA THR A 24 32.84 -15.91 26.30
C THR A 24 31.55 -16.54 26.84
N VAL A 25 30.67 -17.00 25.95
CA VAL A 25 29.53 -17.84 26.31
C VAL A 25 30.06 -19.24 26.64
N VAL A 26 30.20 -19.50 27.93
CA VAL A 26 30.36 -20.86 28.49
C VAL A 26 29.15 -21.70 28.06
N PRO A 27 29.32 -22.89 27.46
CA PRO A 27 28.19 -23.73 27.10
C PRO A 27 27.66 -24.42 28.37
N GLY A 28 26.61 -23.86 28.97
CA GLY A 28 25.80 -24.54 29.98
C GLY A 28 24.98 -25.68 29.35
N PRO A 29 24.83 -26.84 30.02
CA PRO A 29 24.04 -27.94 29.50
C PRO A 29 22.55 -27.60 29.70
N GLY A 30 21.78 -27.43 28.62
CA GLY A 30 20.33 -27.39 28.74
C GLY A 30 19.52 -26.51 27.81
N ARG A 31 20.10 -25.88 26.78
CA ARG A 31 19.29 -25.29 25.70
C ARG A 31 19.15 -26.27 24.55
N VAL A 32 18.10 -27.08 24.62
CA VAL A 32 17.57 -27.79 23.45
C VAL A 32 17.23 -26.72 22.41
N PRO A 33 17.77 -26.77 21.19
CA PRO A 33 17.34 -25.88 20.13
C PRO A 33 15.86 -26.15 19.87
N VAL A 34 15.00 -25.15 20.08
CA VAL A 34 13.58 -25.24 19.72
C VAL A 34 13.51 -25.34 18.20
N VAL A 35 13.45 -26.56 17.69
CA VAL A 35 13.15 -26.88 16.29
C VAL A 35 11.71 -26.43 16.04
N GLY A 36 11.53 -25.22 15.52
CA GLY A 36 10.21 -24.68 15.21
C GLY A 36 10.03 -23.18 15.40
N ALA A 37 11.02 -22.44 15.93
CA ALA A 37 10.95 -20.99 15.92
C ALA A 37 11.02 -20.49 14.46
N PRO A 38 10.01 -19.75 13.96
CA PRO A 38 10.07 -19.20 12.62
C PRO A 38 11.27 -18.26 12.50
N SER A 39 12.01 -18.37 11.39
CA SER A 39 13.12 -17.47 11.09
C SER A 39 12.67 -16.01 11.20
N PRO A 40 13.52 -15.09 11.70
CA PRO A 40 13.21 -13.65 11.73
C PRO A 40 12.66 -13.12 10.40
N VAL A 41 13.26 -13.56 9.28
CA VAL A 41 12.83 -13.22 7.92
C VAL A 41 11.38 -13.68 7.63
N ALA A 42 10.97 -14.84 8.16
CA ALA A 42 9.60 -15.34 7.99
C ALA A 42 8.57 -14.54 8.80
N ILE A 43 8.97 -13.94 9.92
CA ILE A 43 8.12 -13.05 10.72
C ILE A 43 7.96 -11.70 10.01
N GLU A 44 9.06 -11.16 9.50
CA GLU A 44 9.06 -9.90 8.74
C GLU A 44 8.17 -10.03 7.50
N GLN A 45 8.35 -11.08 6.69
CA GLN A 45 7.54 -11.31 5.50
C GLN A 45 6.05 -11.40 5.82
N ARG A 46 5.69 -12.18 6.85
CA ARG A 46 4.30 -12.27 7.30
C ARG A 46 3.74 -10.91 7.71
N SER A 47 4.56 -10.07 8.34
CA SER A 47 4.15 -8.73 8.74
C SER A 47 3.97 -7.79 7.56
N VAL A 48 4.71 -7.96 6.47
CA VAL A 48 4.52 -7.25 5.19
C VAL A 48 3.25 -7.70 4.50
N ASP A 49 3.11 -9.01 4.30
CA ASP A 49 1.93 -9.60 3.66
C ASP A 49 0.64 -9.21 4.38
N GLN A 50 0.65 -9.22 5.72
CA GLN A 50 -0.50 -8.82 6.51
C GLN A 50 -0.92 -7.36 6.23
N GLN A 51 0.03 -6.42 6.14
CA GLN A 51 -0.32 -5.01 5.91
C GLN A 51 -0.83 -4.79 4.48
N ASN A 52 -0.23 -5.45 3.49
CA ASN A 52 -0.68 -5.40 2.10
C ASN A 52 -2.08 -5.99 1.92
N ASN A 53 -2.36 -7.13 2.56
CA ASN A 53 -3.70 -7.72 2.56
C ASN A 53 -4.74 -6.80 3.20
N LEU A 54 -4.39 -6.13 4.29
CA LEU A 54 -5.28 -5.18 4.95
C LEU A 54 -5.53 -3.93 4.10
N LEU A 55 -4.54 -3.46 3.35
CA LEU A 55 -4.71 -2.38 2.37
C LEU A 55 -5.67 -2.80 1.25
N SER A 56 -5.38 -3.92 0.59
CA SER A 56 -6.22 -4.46 -0.49
C SER A 56 -7.67 -4.66 -0.04
N THR A 57 -7.88 -5.23 1.16
CA THR A 57 -9.21 -5.42 1.73
C THR A 57 -9.92 -4.09 2.00
N ALA A 58 -9.19 -3.05 2.43
CA ALA A 58 -9.79 -1.74 2.66
C ALA A 58 -10.28 -1.10 1.36
N PHE A 59 -9.48 -1.16 0.29
CA PHE A 59 -9.88 -0.66 -1.03
C PHE A 59 -11.06 -1.44 -1.60
N ALA A 60 -11.02 -2.77 -1.56
CA ALA A 60 -12.13 -3.60 -2.06
C ALA A 60 -13.46 -3.33 -1.34
N ARG A 61 -13.41 -2.92 -0.06
CA ARG A 61 -14.61 -2.52 0.70
C ARG A 61 -15.07 -1.11 0.38
N ALA A 62 -14.13 -0.19 0.16
CA ALA A 62 -14.45 1.21 -0.08
C ALA A 62 -14.91 1.47 -1.52
N PHE A 63 -14.34 0.72 -2.46
CA PHE A 63 -14.58 0.82 -3.90
C PHE A 63 -14.87 -0.59 -4.44
N PRO A 64 -16.13 -1.04 -4.37
CA PRO A 64 -16.55 -2.34 -4.87
C PRO A 64 -16.49 -2.42 -6.41
N GLU A 65 -16.66 -3.62 -6.97
CA GLU A 65 -16.55 -3.86 -8.42
C GLU A 65 -17.56 -3.06 -9.27
N ASP A 66 -18.68 -2.66 -8.69
CA ASP A 66 -19.71 -1.81 -9.29
C ASP A 66 -19.40 -0.31 -9.21
N THR A 67 -18.23 0.09 -8.69
CA THR A 67 -17.77 1.47 -8.76
C THR A 67 -17.71 1.91 -10.23
N PRO A 68 -18.35 3.05 -10.61
CA PRO A 68 -18.42 3.49 -11.99
C PRO A 68 -17.06 3.58 -12.68
N ALA A 69 -17.02 3.19 -13.96
CA ALA A 69 -15.77 3.02 -14.71
C ALA A 69 -14.99 4.33 -14.84
N GLU A 70 -15.69 5.47 -14.88
CA GLU A 70 -15.11 6.82 -14.92
C GLU A 70 -14.30 7.16 -13.66
N PHE A 71 -14.59 6.53 -12.51
CA PHE A 71 -13.89 6.78 -11.25
C PHE A 71 -12.78 5.77 -10.97
N GLN A 72 -12.74 4.63 -11.69
CA GLN A 72 -11.72 3.59 -11.55
C GLN A 72 -10.28 4.11 -11.66
N PRO A 73 -9.92 5.05 -12.56
CA PRO A 73 -8.57 5.59 -12.63
C PRO A 73 -8.14 6.32 -11.35
N LEU A 74 -9.06 7.03 -10.69
CA LEU A 74 -8.78 7.76 -9.44
C LEU A 74 -8.56 6.78 -8.28
N VAL A 75 -9.44 5.78 -8.17
CA VAL A 75 -9.33 4.71 -7.17
C VAL A 75 -8.01 3.96 -7.33
N PHE A 76 -7.66 3.57 -8.57
CA PHE A 76 -6.42 2.85 -8.86
C PHE A 76 -5.19 3.69 -8.55
N ALA A 77 -5.17 4.98 -8.92
CA ALA A 77 -4.07 5.87 -8.60
C ALA A 77 -3.84 5.99 -7.08
N LEU A 78 -4.92 6.12 -6.30
CA LEU A 78 -4.85 6.15 -4.84
C LEU A 78 -4.32 4.81 -4.28
N TYR A 79 -4.80 3.67 -4.80
CA TYR A 79 -4.32 2.36 -4.39
C TYR A 79 -2.82 2.19 -4.61
N VAL A 80 -2.32 2.53 -5.80
CA VAL A 80 -0.90 2.42 -6.15
C VAL A 80 -0.05 3.32 -5.28
N ARG A 81 -0.49 4.56 -5.01
CA ARG A 81 0.23 5.46 -4.10
C ARG A 81 0.33 4.87 -2.69
N CYS A 82 -0.78 4.39 -2.16
CA CYS A 82 -0.81 3.76 -0.85
C CYS A 82 0.03 2.49 -0.74
N GLN A 83 0.06 1.69 -1.80
CA GLN A 83 0.90 0.51 -1.89
C GLN A 83 2.38 0.90 -1.90
N ALA A 84 2.77 1.90 -2.69
CA ALA A 84 4.14 2.38 -2.75
C ALA A 84 4.65 2.88 -1.39
N GLU A 85 3.81 3.54 -0.59
CA GLU A 85 4.18 3.95 0.77
C GLU A 85 4.41 2.76 1.71
N LEU A 86 3.64 1.69 1.58
CA LEU A 86 3.87 0.45 2.34
C LEU A 86 5.12 -0.30 1.86
N ASP A 87 5.37 -0.31 0.55
CA ASP A 87 6.56 -0.91 -0.03
C ASP A 87 7.82 -0.15 0.43
N ASN A 88 7.80 1.19 0.49
CA ASN A 88 8.88 1.99 1.07
C ASN A 88 9.15 1.63 2.54
N CYS A 89 8.10 1.42 3.35
CA CYS A 89 8.26 0.94 4.72
C CYS A 89 8.90 -0.46 4.75
N ALA A 90 8.52 -1.35 3.83
CA ALA A 90 9.05 -2.70 3.73
C ALA A 90 10.51 -2.70 3.25
N ASP A 91 10.90 -1.84 2.32
CA ASP A 91 12.29 -1.67 1.90
C ASP A 91 13.17 -1.25 3.08
N PHE A 92 12.71 -0.30 3.90
CA PHE A 92 13.38 0.04 5.15
C PHE A 92 13.50 -1.16 6.11
N LEU A 93 12.46 -2.00 6.21
CA LEU A 93 12.53 -3.24 6.99
C LEU A 93 13.62 -4.18 6.46
N TRP A 94 13.70 -4.36 5.15
CA TRP A 94 14.66 -5.27 4.52
C TRP A 94 16.10 -4.79 4.65
N GLU A 95 16.31 -3.47 4.68
CA GLU A 95 17.63 -2.88 4.87
C GLU A 95 18.10 -2.92 6.33
N THR A 96 17.17 -2.80 7.29
CA THR A 96 17.53 -2.55 8.69
C THR A 96 17.15 -3.67 9.66
N HIS A 97 16.25 -4.57 9.26
CA HIS A 97 15.62 -5.60 10.11
C HIS A 97 14.92 -5.04 11.36
N LEU A 98 14.53 -3.76 11.33
CA LEU A 98 13.87 -3.06 12.42
C LEU A 98 12.35 -3.24 12.35
N LEU A 99 11.87 -4.39 12.81
CA LEU A 99 10.45 -4.78 12.71
C LEU A 99 9.50 -3.84 13.46
N ARG A 100 9.93 -3.24 14.56
CA ARG A 100 9.07 -2.34 15.34
C ARG A 100 8.84 -1.03 14.59
N GLU A 101 9.89 -0.51 13.98
CA GLU A 101 9.94 0.72 13.20
C GLU A 101 9.11 0.54 11.93
N TYR A 102 9.26 -0.59 11.24
CA TYR A 102 8.38 -0.99 10.14
C TYR A 102 6.89 -0.97 10.55
N ARG A 103 6.54 -1.59 11.68
CA ARG A 103 5.14 -1.63 12.15
C ARG A 103 4.58 -0.23 12.41
N ASN A 104 5.39 0.66 12.96
CA ASN A 104 4.99 2.06 13.17
C ASN A 104 4.81 2.81 11.84
N CYS A 105 5.74 2.63 10.90
CA CYS A 105 5.65 3.18 9.55
C CYS A 105 4.37 2.72 8.85
N ALA A 106 4.17 1.40 8.74
CA ALA A 106 3.02 0.80 8.08
C ALA A 106 1.69 1.20 8.74
N LEU A 107 1.62 1.27 10.07
CA LEU A 107 0.42 1.72 10.78
C LEU A 107 0.09 3.18 10.45
N THR A 108 1.11 4.04 10.38
CA THR A 108 0.95 5.46 10.06
C THR A 108 0.47 5.62 8.62
N GLN A 109 1.12 4.97 7.67
CA GLN A 109 0.74 5.03 6.26
C GLN A 109 -0.67 4.49 6.03
N ARG A 110 -1.05 3.40 6.70
CA ARG A 110 -2.42 2.89 6.61
C ARG A 110 -3.47 3.86 7.15
N ARG A 111 -3.17 4.62 8.20
CA ARG A 111 -4.10 5.63 8.72
C ARG A 111 -4.28 6.77 7.71
N ILE A 112 -3.19 7.25 7.12
CA ILE A 112 -3.21 8.27 6.07
C ILE A 112 -4.04 7.76 4.87
N CYS A 113 -3.73 6.57 4.37
CA CYS A 113 -4.49 5.94 3.28
C CYS A 113 -5.97 5.75 3.60
N THR A 114 -6.32 5.43 4.84
CA THR A 114 -7.73 5.32 5.24
C THR A 114 -8.45 6.67 5.16
N GLN A 115 -7.77 7.77 5.51
CA GLN A 115 -8.32 9.12 5.39
C GLN A 115 -8.49 9.48 3.91
N GLU A 116 -7.47 9.27 3.08
CA GLU A 116 -7.54 9.55 1.64
C GLU A 116 -8.64 8.73 0.93
N ILE A 117 -8.87 7.48 1.36
CA ILE A 117 -9.99 6.67 0.88
C ILE A 117 -11.32 7.35 1.21
N GLN A 118 -11.52 7.79 2.45
CA GLN A 118 -12.77 8.43 2.89
C GLN A 118 -13.00 9.76 2.17
N GLU A 119 -11.95 10.54 1.98
CA GLU A 119 -11.99 11.79 1.21
C GLU A 119 -12.42 11.52 -0.23
N LEU A 120 -11.79 10.55 -0.90
CA LEU A 120 -12.17 10.17 -2.27
C LEU A 120 -13.61 9.65 -2.34
N GLN A 121 -14.05 8.81 -1.40
CA GLN A 121 -15.46 8.36 -1.35
C GLN A 121 -16.43 9.54 -1.24
N THR A 122 -16.09 10.54 -0.43
CA THR A 122 -16.92 11.74 -0.25
C THR A 122 -16.96 12.58 -1.53
N GLU A 123 -15.81 12.75 -2.19
CA GLU A 123 -15.72 13.47 -3.46
C GLU A 123 -16.51 12.78 -4.58
N LEU A 124 -16.38 11.45 -4.70
CA LEU A 124 -17.12 10.67 -5.69
C LEU A 124 -18.64 10.71 -5.44
N ALA A 125 -19.08 10.66 -4.18
CA ALA A 125 -20.50 10.80 -3.85
C ALA A 125 -21.03 12.19 -4.26
N ALA A 126 -20.27 13.26 -3.98
CA ALA A 126 -20.66 14.62 -4.38
C ALA A 126 -20.73 14.79 -5.91
N LEU A 127 -19.82 14.15 -6.66
CA LEU A 127 -19.86 14.16 -8.12
C LEU A 127 -21.05 13.36 -8.68
N ALA A 128 -21.41 12.25 -8.04
CA ALA A 128 -22.57 11.46 -8.41
C ALA A 128 -23.88 12.24 -8.19
N ASP A 129 -24.02 12.91 -7.04
CA ASP A 129 -25.19 13.72 -6.70
C ASP A 129 -25.33 14.92 -7.66
N ALA A 130 -24.23 15.63 -7.96
CA ALA A 130 -24.24 16.75 -8.90
C ALA A 130 -24.63 16.31 -10.33
N ASN A 131 -24.21 15.12 -10.76
CA ASN A 131 -24.62 14.57 -12.05
C ASN A 131 -26.11 14.19 -12.06
N GLN A 132 -26.66 13.72 -10.94
CA GLN A 132 -28.10 13.43 -10.82
C GLN A 132 -28.94 14.71 -10.89
N GLU A 133 -28.54 15.79 -10.20
CA GLU A 133 -29.24 17.09 -10.27
C GLU A 133 -29.24 17.66 -11.70
N GLN A 134 -28.19 17.42 -12.49
CA GLN A 134 -28.15 17.82 -13.90
C GLN A 134 -29.04 16.95 -14.82
N LEU A 135 -29.41 15.75 -14.37
CA LEU A 135 -30.23 14.78 -15.12
C LEU A 135 -31.70 14.76 -14.68
N GLU A 136 -32.09 15.52 -13.66
CA GLU A 136 -33.50 15.75 -13.32
C GLU A 136 -34.17 16.60 -14.41
N LEU A 137 -34.61 15.91 -15.47
CA LEU A 137 -35.45 16.48 -16.52
C LEU A 137 -36.71 17.08 -15.89
N SER A 138 -37.02 18.31 -16.27
CA SER A 138 -38.28 18.93 -15.87
C SER A 138 -39.47 18.09 -16.38
N PRO A 139 -40.67 18.19 -15.74
CA PRO A 139 -41.85 17.46 -16.18
C PRO A 139 -42.17 17.69 -17.67
N GLU A 140 -41.87 18.89 -18.16
CA GLU A 140 -42.05 19.28 -19.56
C GLU A 140 -41.05 18.56 -20.49
N GLU A 141 -39.78 18.41 -20.08
CA GLU A 141 -38.78 17.69 -20.86
C GLU A 141 -39.03 16.18 -20.89
N GLN A 142 -39.58 15.61 -19.82
CA GLN A 142 -40.05 14.22 -19.79
C GLN A 142 -41.22 13.99 -20.75
N GLU A 143 -42.13 14.95 -20.87
CA GLU A 143 -43.26 14.87 -21.80
C GLU A 143 -42.82 15.00 -23.27
N VAL A 144 -41.78 15.80 -23.55
CA VAL A 144 -41.16 15.91 -24.88
C VAL A 144 -40.41 14.64 -25.27
N LEU A 145 -39.66 14.04 -24.35
CA LEU A 145 -38.98 12.76 -24.59
C LEU A 145 -39.97 11.61 -24.83
N ALA A 146 -41.07 11.57 -24.06
CA ALA A 146 -42.13 10.57 -24.26
C ALA A 146 -42.84 10.69 -25.62
N GLN A 147 -42.82 11.87 -26.25
CA GLN A 147 -43.36 12.09 -27.60
C GLN A 147 -42.39 11.71 -28.71
N LEU A 148 -41.09 11.59 -28.41
CA LEU A 148 -40.03 11.22 -29.37
C LEU A 148 -39.81 9.71 -29.49
N ASP A 149 -40.35 8.92 -28.56
CA ASP A 149 -40.23 7.45 -28.51
C ASP A 149 -41.25 6.71 -29.41
N TYR A 150 -41.77 7.39 -30.45
CA TYR A 150 -42.76 6.86 -31.41
C TYR A 150 -42.17 6.58 -32.80
#